data_AF-A0A1Z4QWZ5-F1
#
_entry.id   AF-A0A1Z4QWZ5-F1
#
_cell.length_a   1.000
_cell.length_b   1.000
_cell.length_c   1.000
_cell.angle_alpha   90.00
_cell.angle_beta   90.00
_cell.angle_gamma   90.00
#
_symmetry.space_group_name_H-M   'P 1'
#
loop_
_entity.id
_entity.type
_entity.pdbx_description
1 polymer ?
#
loop_
_entity_poly.entity_id
_entity_poly.type
_entity_poly.pdbx_seq_one_letter_code
_entity_poly.pdbx_strand_id
1 'polypeptide(L)' 'MPRNIYRGKRVHVTLPVNLYEKIESMSQSETTSLSQMIVRLVLEAVAAREKSQG' A
#
# COMPACT_ATOMS: atom_id res chain seq x y z
N MET A 1 -3.62 14.71 28.22
CA MET A 1 -2.56 14.14 27.35
C MET A 1 -3.12 13.99 25.95
N PRO A 2 -2.50 14.53 24.89
CA PRO A 2 -3.01 14.31 23.54
C PRO A 2 -2.88 12.82 23.24
N ARG A 3 -4.01 12.15 23.00
CA ARG A 3 -4.05 10.75 22.57
C ARG A 3 -3.26 10.66 21.27
N ASN A 4 -2.29 9.74 21.23
CA ASN A 4 -1.43 9.54 20.08
C ASN A 4 -2.30 9.15 18.88
N ILE A 5 -2.61 10.15 18.06
CA ILE A 5 -3.29 10.07 16.77
C ILE A 5 -2.48 9.07 15.94
N TYR A 6 -3.16 8.12 15.27
CA TYR A 6 -2.61 7.12 14.36
C TYR A 6 -1.19 7.44 13.84
N ARG A 7 -0.19 6.61 14.18
CA ARG A 7 1.23 6.81 13.83
C ARG A 7 1.52 6.48 12.36
N GLY A 8 0.90 7.22 11.44
CA GLY A 8 1.16 7.14 10.01
C GLY A 8 1.72 8.45 9.46
N LYS A 9 2.76 8.39 8.62
CA LYS A 9 3.22 9.55 7.85
C LYS A 9 2.42 9.62 6.54
N ARG A 10 1.80 10.76 6.26
CA ARG A 10 1.15 11.00 4.96
C ARG A 10 2.22 11.20 3.89
N VAL A 11 2.10 10.48 2.79
CA VAL A 11 3.01 10.55 1.65
C VAL A 11 2.17 10.68 0.39
N HIS A 12 2.57 11.59 -0.50
CA HIS A 12 2.01 11.71 -1.85
C HIS A 12 2.96 11.02 -2.82
N VAL A 13 2.46 10.06 -3.58
CA VAL A 13 3.24 9.27 -4.54
C VAL A 13 2.54 9.31 -5.89
N THR A 14 3.30 9.53 -6.95
CA THR A 14 2.82 9.41 -8.33
C THR A 14 3.09 8.01 -8.84
N LEU A 15 2.06 7.31 -9.31
CA LEU A 15 2.17 5.99 -9.92
C LEU A 15 2.00 6.09 -11.44
N PRO A 16 2.68 5.24 -12.23
CA PRO A 16 2.33 5.07 -13.64
C PRO A 16 0.86 4.66 -13.78
N VAL A 17 0.16 5.21 -14.78
CA VAL A 17 -1.29 5.00 -14.99
C VAL A 17 -1.64 3.51 -15.05
N ASN A 18 -0.90 2.73 -15.85
CA ASN A 18 -1.15 1.28 -15.99
C ASN A 18 -1.01 0.52 -14.67
N LEU A 19 -0.11 0.96 -13.78
CA LEU A 19 0.06 0.36 -12.46
C LEU A 19 -1.10 0.75 -11.54
N TYR A 20 -1.50 2.02 -11.56
CA TYR A 20 -2.65 2.51 -10.81
C TYR A 20 -3.92 1.71 -11.18
N GLU A 21 -4.24 1.60 -12.47
CA GLU A 21 -5.43 0.91 -12.97
C GLU A 21 -5.43 -0.57 -12.56
N LYS A 22 -4.26 -1.21 -12.59
CA LYS A 22 -4.11 -2.60 -12.14
C LYS A 22 -4.39 -2.75 -10.65
N ILE A 23 -3.87 -1.87 -9.81
CA ILE A 23 -4.09 -1.90 -8.36
C ILE A 23 -5.56 -1.58 -8.04
N GLU A 24 -6.18 -0.66 -8.79
CA GLU A 24 -7.59 -0.34 -8.66
C GLU A 24 -8.48 -1.55 -8.96
N SER A 25 -8.23 -2.26 -10.05
CA SER A 25 -8.93 -3.51 -10.38
C SER A 25 -8.77 -4.59 -9.30
N MET A 26 -7.57 -4.73 -8.71
CA MET A 26 -7.34 -5.63 -7.57
C MET A 26 -8.15 -5.21 -6.35
N SER A 27 -8.18 -3.92 -6.03
CA SER A 27 -8.94 -3.41 -4.87
C SER A 27 -10.44 -3.67 -4.99
N GLN A 28 -10.99 -3.52 -6.20
CA GLN A 28 -12.40 -3.83 -6.50
C GLN A 28 -12.70 -5.31 -6.33
N SER A 29 -11.83 -6.18 -6.85
CA SER A 29 -11.98 -7.63 -6.78
C SER A 29 -11.97 -8.15 -5.33
N GLU A 30 -11.15 -7.53 -4.48
CA GLU A 30 -11.01 -7.91 -3.07
C GLU A 30 -11.91 -7.11 -2.12
N THR A 31 -12.79 -6.24 -2.66
CA THR A 31 -13.71 -5.39 -1.87
C THR A 31 -12.98 -4.55 -0.80
N THR A 32 -11.80 -4.03 -1.12
CA THR A 32 -10.98 -3.18 -0.24
C THR A 32 -10.79 -1.80 -0.85
N SER A 33 -10.43 -0.80 -0.03
CA SER A 33 -10.12 0.51 -0.59
C SER A 33 -8.80 0.47 -1.37
N LEU A 34 -8.68 1.29 -2.41
CA LEU A 34 -7.44 1.43 -3.17
C LEU A 34 -6.24 1.71 -2.26
N SER A 35 -6.41 2.59 -1.26
CA SER A 35 -5.34 2.94 -0.32
C SER A 35 -4.92 1.75 0.55
N GLN A 36 -5.86 0.92 1.00
CA GLN A 36 -5.55 -0.31 1.74
C GLN A 36 -4.82 -1.32 0.86
N MET A 37 -5.25 -1.46 -0.40
CA MET A 37 -4.59 -2.34 -1.36
C MET A 37 -3.15 -1.91 -1.63
N ILE A 38 -2.91 -0.61 -1.86
CA ILE A 38 -1.55 -0.07 -2.03
C ILE A 38 -0.68 -0.38 -0.80
N VAL A 39 -1.17 -0.13 0.41
CA VAL A 39 -0.42 -0.41 1.64
C VAL A 39 -0.08 -1.90 1.75
N ARG A 40 -1.03 -2.78 1.46
CA ARG A 40 -0.81 -4.22 1.48
C ARG A 40 0.28 -4.66 0.49
N LEU A 41 0.20 -4.20 -0.76
CA LEU A 41 1.20 -4.52 -1.79
C LEU A 41 2.61 -4.02 -1.40
N VAL A 42 2.70 -2.85 -0.78
CA VAL A 42 3.98 -2.31 -0.27
C VAL A 42 4.54 -3.21 0.84
N LEU A 43 3.72 -3.64 1.80
CA LEU A 43 4.14 -4.55 2.88
C LEU A 43 4.62 -5.90 2.33
N GLU A 44 3.89 -6.46 1.37
CA GLU A 44 4.27 -7.72 0.70
C GLU A 44 5.61 -7.58 -0.04
N ALA A 45 5.81 -6.48 -0.78
CA ALA A 45 7.05 -6.21 -1.49
C ALA A 45 8.26 -6.02 -0.55
N VAL A 46 8.07 -5.35 0.59
CA VAL A 46 9.12 -5.20 1.61
C VAL A 46 9.49 -6.56 2.20
N ALA A 47 8.50 -7.35 2.61
CA ALA A 47 8.74 -8.68 3.19
C ALA A 47 9.44 -9.63 2.18
N ALA A 48 9.08 -9.57 0.90
CA ALA A 48 9.74 -10.35 -0.15
C ALA A 48 11.21 -9.93 -0.34
N ARG A 49 11.49 -8.63 -0.22
CA ARG A 49 12.85 -8.10 -0.34
C ARG A 49 13.73 -8.49 0.84
N GLU A 50 13.20 -8.42 2.07
CA GLU A 50 13.91 -8.85 3.28
C GLU A 50 14.27 -10.33 3.22
N LYS A 51 13.35 -11.19 2.76
CA LYS A 51 13.61 -12.63 2.55
C LYS A 51 14.66 -12.94 1.48
N SER A 52 14.87 -12.03 0.53
CA SER A 52 15.85 -12.22 -0.54
C SER A 52 17.26 -11.76 -0.15
N GLN A 53 17.39 -11.05 0.99
CA GLN A 53 18.64 -10.46 1.46
C GLN A 53 19.21 -11.16 2.72
N GLY A 54 18.44 -12.04 3.36
CA GLY A 54 18.87 -12.87 4.50
C GLY A 54 19.01 -14.33 4.10
#